data_AF-A0AA95L6A2-F1
#
_entry.id   AF-A0AA95L6A2-F1
#
_cell.length_a   1.000
_cell.length_b   1.000
_cell.length_c   1.000
_cell.angle_alpha   90.00
_cell.angle_beta   90.00
_cell.angle_gamma   90.00
#
_symmetry.space_group_name_H-M   'P 1'
#
loop_
_entity.id
_entity.type
_entity.pdbx_description
1 polymer ?
#
loop_
_entity_poly.entity_id
_entity_poly.type
_entity_poly.pdbx_seq_one_letter_code
_entity_poly.pdbx_strand_id
1 'polypeptide(L)' 'MEINRNMTKLRIMWHSARINYLKQLLDSCLDTIIQTKLRRKITYHYNRLIDLN' A
#
# COMPACT_ATOMS: atom_id res chain seq x y z
N MET A 1 9.41 22.37 -10.34
CA MET A 1 9.30 20.98 -10.83
C MET A 1 9.91 19.95 -9.88
N GLU A 2 11.06 20.22 -9.25
CA GLU A 2 11.72 19.28 -8.32
C GLU A 2 10.88 18.89 -7.10
N ILE A 3 10.21 19.85 -6.46
CA ILE A 3 9.37 19.58 -5.27
C ILE A 3 8.29 18.55 -5.60
N ASN A 4 7.64 18.65 -6.76
CA ASN A 4 6.60 17.71 -7.19
C ASN A 4 7.16 16.30 -7.42
N ARG A 5 8.36 16.19 -8.02
CA ARG A 5 9.03 14.89 -8.21
C ARG A 5 9.39 14.25 -6.86
N ASN A 6 9.90 15.04 -5.92
CA ASN A 6 10.21 14.57 -4.57
C ASN A 6 8.95 14.10 -3.81
N MET A 7 7.84 14.82 -3.95
CA MET A 7 6.56 14.42 -3.37
C MET A 7 5.99 13.14 -3.99
N THR A 8 6.10 12.95 -5.30
CA THR A 8 5.70 11.69 -5.96
C THR A 8 6.55 10.52 -5.44
N LYS A 9 7.87 10.71 -5.32
CA LYS A 9 8.77 9.69 -4.77
C LYS A 9 8.40 9.29 -3.33
N LEU A 10 8.11 10.27 -2.47
CA LEU A 10 7.66 10.01 -1.10
C LEU A 10 6.33 9.26 -1.06
N ARG A 11 5.37 9.60 -1.94
CA ARG A 11 4.09 8.89 -2.04
C ARG A 11 4.29 7.44 -2.47
N ILE A 12 5.13 7.19 -3.48
CA ILE A 12 5.49 5.83 -3.92
C ILE A 12 6.11 5.03 -2.78
N MET A 13 7.07 5.62 -2.06
CA MET A 13 7.69 4.98 -0.89
C MET A 13 6.66 4.66 0.20
N TRP A 14 5.76 5.60 0.50
CA TRP A 14 4.70 5.40 1.49
C TRP A 14 3.77 4.25 1.12
N HIS A 15 3.27 4.23 -0.12
CA HIS A 15 2.38 3.16 -0.59
C HIS A 15 3.08 1.79 -0.56
N SER A 16 4.35 1.74 -0.97
CA SER A 16 5.16 0.51 -0.93
C SER A 16 5.35 -0.01 0.49
N ALA A 17 5.75 0.86 1.42
CA ALA A 17 5.88 0.51 2.84
C ALA A 17 4.55 0.05 3.44
N ARG A 18 3.45 0.73 3.10
CA ARG A 18 2.12 0.38 3.60
C ARG A 18 1.63 -0.97 3.09
N ILE A 19 1.90 -1.31 1.83
CA ILE A 19 1.60 -2.64 1.28
C ILE A 19 2.35 -3.72 2.05
N ASN A 20 3.66 -3.53 2.27
CA ASN A 20 4.48 -4.52 2.98
C ASN A 20 3.97 -4.76 4.41
N TYR A 21 3.64 -3.69 5.13
CA TYR A 21 3.02 -3.79 6.45
C TYR A 21 1.70 -4.56 6.42
N LEU A 22 0.80 -4.23 5.48
CA LEU A 22 -0.49 -4.90 5.38
C LEU A 22 -0.38 -6.38 5.02
N LYS A 23 0.64 -6.76 4.22
CA LYS A 23 0.94 -8.17 3.92
C LYS A 23 1.39 -8.92 5.18
N GLN A 24 2.30 -8.35 5.97
CA GLN A 24 2.73 -8.95 7.24
C GLN A 24 1.55 -9.11 8.22
N LEU A 25 0.68 -8.10 8.32
CA LEU A 25 -0.55 -8.22 9.11
C LEU A 25 -1.44 -9.35 8.59
N LEU A 26 -1.65 -9.43 7.27
CA LEU A 26 -2.49 -10.44 6.65
C LEU A 26 -1.97 -11.85 6.93
N ASP A 27 -0.66 -12.06 6.83
CA ASP A 27 -0.03 -13.37 7.05
C ASP A 27 -0.20 -13.86 8.50
N SER A 28 -0.24 -12.93 9.46
CA SER A 28 -0.47 -13.24 10.88
C SER A 28 -1.95 -13.30 11.30
N CYS A 29 -2.89 -12.93 10.41
CA CYS A 29 -4.29 -12.73 10.77
C CYS A 29 -5.10 -14.03 10.67
N LEU A 30 -5.78 -14.43 11.74
CA LEU A 30 -6.68 -15.60 11.76
C LEU A 30 -8.13 -15.27 11.41
N ASP A 31 -8.53 -13.99 11.52
CA ASP A 31 -9.89 -13.55 11.26
C ASP A 31 -10.12 -13.31 9.76
N THR A 32 -11.02 -14.11 9.16
CA THR A 32 -11.30 -14.10 7.72
C THR A 32 -11.93 -12.80 7.21
N ILE A 33 -12.72 -12.11 8.05
CA ILE A 33 -13.32 -10.82 7.72
C ILE A 33 -12.22 -9.75 7.68
N ILE A 34 -11.30 -9.77 8.65
CA ILE A 34 -10.16 -8.86 8.68
C ILE A 34 -9.21 -9.15 7.51
N GLN A 35 -8.90 -10.42 7.22
CA GLN A 35 -8.10 -10.79 6.05
C GLN A 35 -8.69 -10.21 4.76
N THR A 36 -10.00 -10.31 4.56
CA THR A 36 -10.69 -9.74 3.38
C THR A 36 -10.52 -8.23 3.31
N LYS A 37 -10.64 -7.52 4.44
CA LYS A 37 -10.43 -6.07 4.51
C LYS A 37 -8.97 -5.70 4.20
N LEU A 38 -8.00 -6.45 4.74
CA LEU A 38 -6.58 -6.25 4.49
C LEU A 38 -6.24 -6.45 3.00
N ARG A 39 -6.74 -7.53 2.38
CA ARG A 39 -6.57 -7.78 0.93
C ARG A 39 -7.10 -6.62 0.09
N ARG A 40 -8.32 -6.12 0.38
CA ARG A 40 -8.89 -4.95 -0.31
C ARG A 40 -8.01 -3.69 -0.16
N LYS A 41 -7.45 -3.46 1.03
CA LYS A 41 -6.53 -2.32 1.28
C LYS A 41 -5.19 -2.48 0.55
N ILE A 42 -4.65 -3.70 0.48
CA ILE A 42 -3.45 -4.01 -0.32
C ILE A 42 -3.71 -3.68 -1.79
N THR A 43 -4.82 -4.16 -2.36
CA THR A 43 -5.21 -3.86 -3.75
C THR A 43 -5.35 -2.36 -3.99
N TYR A 44 -5.99 -1.62 -3.08
CA TYR A 44 -6.09 -0.17 -3.17
C TYR A 44 -4.71 0.50 -3.28
N HIS A 45 -3.74 0.12 -2.44
CA HIS A 45 -2.41 0.71 -2.49
C HIS A 45 -1.60 0.29 -3.72
N TYR A 46 -1.79 -0.92 -4.24
CA TYR A 46 -1.23 -1.32 -5.52
C TYR A 46 -1.74 -0.46 -6.67
N ASN A 47 -3.05 -0.22 -6.75
CA ASN A 47 -3.63 0.64 -7.77
C ASN A 47 -3.07 2.07 -7.66
N ARG A 48 -2.90 2.60 -6.44
CA ARG A 48 -2.27 3.91 -6.23
C ARG A 48 -0.81 3.96 -6.67
N LEU A 49 -0.05 2.87 -6.54
CA LEU A 49 1.31 2.81 -7.08
C LEU A 49 1.32 2.84 -8.62
N ILE A 50 0.38 2.15 -9.25
CA ILE A 50 0.23 2.17 -10.71
C ILE A 50 -0.11 3.58 -11.19
N ASP A 51 -1.00 4.31 -10.49
CA ASP A 51 -1.36 5.70 -10.83
C ASP A 51 -0.19 6.70 -10.69
N LEU A 52 0.81 6.38 -9.86
CA LEU A 52 1.92 7.28 -9.51
C LEU A 52 3.21 7.02 -10.28
N ASN A 53 3.33 5.86 -10.92
CA ASN A 53 4.45 5.46 -11.78
C ASN A 53 4.21 5.91 -13.23
#